data_AF-A0A6L9QMF0-F1
#
_entry.id   AF-A0A6L9QMF0-F1
#
_cell.length_a   1.000
_cell.length_b   1.000
_cell.length_c   1.000
_cell.angle_alpha   90.00
_cell.angle_beta   90.00
_cell.angle_gamma   90.00
#
_symmetry.space_group_name_H-M   'P 1'
#
loop_
_entity.id
_entity.type
_entity.pdbx_description
1 polymer ?
#
loop_
_entity_poly.entity_id
_entity_poly.type
_entity_poly.pdbx_seq_one_letter_code
_entity_poly.pdbx_strand_id
1 'polypeptide(L)'
;MNDLKDGLERLAATPGPAPAVDVGAAVAKGRRVKRTRRAAVAVLAAGAVAVATGVAVLQPSHDERPDKVVEPSKYPDLLTEKAVFGWLPAGFVRTRVTQDGGSRPAYTVNAGRGPGNLSIELTLLPPGVKPGIPLLPGARKGHLTKAAPVNGRPAYWSIKPGGPGSDQVGAEFRWEYRPKTWALLAVRDRGIANAATVQRIAAGVRFGGGEPLAFPVRVTGVPDGLEVGRVWAGAGPEAVFALGGPGKDDELMISVSPASELVRNRSKPNTTIDGHPAYDTGLPHPGPTIGRVPASKARILRVFGVHGFDIGIDARGEPLRRLEASGGVTGLFRRVTPLGTDPENWTATPLR
;
A
#
# COMPACT_ATOMS: atom_id res chain seq x y z
N MET A 1 31.20 37.17 11.94
CA MET A 1 30.58 36.20 11.01
C MET A 1 31.59 35.20 10.42
N ASN A 2 32.77 34.98 11.01
CA ASN A 2 33.76 34.02 10.51
C ASN A 2 33.76 32.66 11.25
N ASP A 3 33.18 32.56 12.46
CA ASP A 3 33.19 31.33 13.26
C ASP A 3 32.49 30.13 12.61
N LEU A 4 31.49 30.37 11.76
CA LEU A 4 30.74 29.27 11.13
C LEU A 4 31.52 28.60 10.00
N LYS A 5 32.33 29.37 9.27
CA LYS A 5 33.19 28.87 8.20
C LYS A 5 34.32 28.04 8.80
N ASP A 6 34.97 28.57 9.84
CA ASP A 6 36.07 27.89 10.53
C ASP A 6 35.60 26.60 11.23
N GLY A 7 34.36 26.59 11.75
CA GLY A 7 33.74 25.40 12.32
C GLY A 7 33.47 24.29 11.30
N LEU A 8 33.04 24.64 10.08
CA LEU A 8 32.79 23.68 9.00
C LEU A 8 34.09 23.13 8.40
N GLU A 9 35.12 23.97 8.22
CA GLU A 9 36.43 23.53 7.76
C GLU A 9 37.09 22.56 8.77
N ARG A 10 36.94 22.82 10.07
CA ARG A 10 37.46 21.92 11.12
C ARG A 10 36.73 20.57 11.16
N LEU A 11 35.41 20.57 10.93
CA LEU A 11 34.63 19.33 10.82
C LEU A 11 35.01 18.50 9.59
N ALA A 12 35.26 19.16 8.46
CA ALA A 12 35.69 18.49 7.23
C ALA A 12 37.12 17.91 7.33
N ALA A 13 37.99 18.54 8.10
CA ALA A 13 39.36 18.09 8.33
C ALA A 13 39.50 16.95 9.36
N THR A 14 38.42 16.58 10.05
CA THR A 14 38.46 15.50 11.05
C THR A 14 38.35 14.13 10.35
N PRO A 15 39.37 13.26 10.43
CA PRO A 15 39.30 11.92 9.84
C PRO A 15 38.12 11.15 10.44
N GLY A 16 37.26 10.63 9.57
CA GLY A 16 36.12 9.81 10.00
C GLY A 16 36.57 8.55 10.73
N PRO A 17 35.76 8.02 11.67
CA PRO A 17 36.08 6.77 12.36
C PRO A 17 36.27 5.64 11.36
N ALA A 18 37.25 4.77 11.63
CA ALA A 18 37.50 3.61 10.79
C ALA A 18 36.21 2.78 10.62
N PRO A 19 35.86 2.37 9.39
CA PRO A 19 34.64 1.63 9.14
C PRO A 19 34.63 0.33 9.96
N ALA A 20 33.63 0.18 10.83
CA ALA A 20 33.46 -0.98 11.72
C ALA A 20 33.03 -2.27 11.00
N VAL A 21 33.00 -2.25 9.65
CA VAL A 21 32.48 -3.34 8.83
C VAL A 21 33.58 -3.83 7.90
N ASP A 22 34.05 -5.05 8.16
CA ASP A 22 34.89 -5.80 7.24
C ASP A 22 34.05 -6.29 6.05
N VAL A 23 34.06 -5.49 4.99
CA VAL A 23 33.37 -5.77 3.73
C VAL A 23 33.88 -7.08 3.10
N GLY A 24 35.16 -7.41 3.28
CA GLY A 24 35.77 -8.65 2.79
C GLY A 24 35.16 -9.89 3.46
N ALA A 25 35.04 -9.86 4.78
CA ALA A 25 34.40 -10.93 5.56
C ALA A 25 32.92 -11.11 5.18
N ALA A 26 32.19 -10.01 4.96
CA ALA A 26 30.80 -10.06 4.53
C ALA A 26 30.62 -10.70 3.15
N VAL A 27 31.46 -10.34 2.17
CA VAL A 27 31.43 -10.91 0.82
C VAL A 27 31.81 -12.41 0.83
N ALA A 28 32.82 -12.80 1.63
CA ALA A 28 33.23 -14.19 1.76
C ALA A 28 32.11 -15.07 2.34
N LYS A 29 31.40 -14.59 3.36
CA LYS A 29 30.26 -15.29 3.97
C LYS A 29 29.11 -15.47 2.97
N GLY A 30 28.81 -14.45 2.17
CA GLY A 30 27.77 -14.53 1.12
C GLY A 30 28.07 -15.57 0.04
N ARG A 31 29.33 -15.65 -0.43
CA ARG A 31 29.74 -16.64 -1.45
C ARG A 31 29.62 -18.09 -0.95
N ARG A 32 29.91 -18.35 0.34
CA ARG A 32 29.83 -19.70 0.92
C ARG A 32 28.40 -20.23 0.98
N VAL A 33 27.44 -19.39 1.38
CA VAL A 33 26.01 -19.74 1.45
C VAL A 33 25.42 -20.04 0.07
N LYS A 34 25.86 -19.31 -0.97
CA LYS A 34 25.38 -19.54 -2.34
C LYS A 34 25.86 -20.88 -2.92
N ARG A 35 27.08 -21.33 -2.56
CA ARG A 35 27.62 -22.62 -3.00
C ARG A 35 26.92 -23.81 -2.32
N THR A 36 26.64 -23.73 -1.02
CA THR A 36 25.96 -24.82 -0.30
C THR A 36 24.52 -25.03 -0.78
N ARG A 37 23.81 -23.95 -1.15
CA ARG A 37 22.46 -24.05 -1.73
C ARG A 37 22.42 -24.72 -3.11
N ARG A 38 23.47 -24.61 -3.91
CA ARG A 38 23.54 -25.26 -5.23
C ARG A 38 23.83 -26.76 -5.15
N ALA A 39 24.50 -27.22 -4.09
CA ALA A 39 24.77 -28.64 -3.88
C ALA A 39 23.53 -29.43 -3.41
N ALA A 40 22.59 -28.78 -2.72
CA ALA A 40 21.40 -29.44 -2.18
C ALA A 40 20.33 -29.80 -3.22
N VAL A 41 20.41 -29.27 -4.45
CA VAL A 41 19.42 -29.53 -5.52
C VAL A 41 19.79 -30.76 -6.37
N ALA A 42 20.99 -31.31 -6.24
CA ALA A 42 21.49 -32.38 -7.11
C ALA A 42 21.26 -33.81 -6.59
N VAL A 43 20.63 -34.02 -5.43
CA VAL A 43 20.56 -35.35 -4.78
C VAL A 43 19.19 -36.06 -4.94
N LEU A 44 18.17 -35.42 -5.52
CA LEU A 44 16.83 -36.02 -5.71
C LEU A 44 16.55 -36.50 -7.15
N ALA A 45 17.53 -37.11 -7.81
CA ALA A 45 17.35 -37.69 -9.15
C ALA A 45 17.99 -39.09 -9.31
N ALA A 46 17.97 -39.90 -8.25
CA ALA A 46 18.36 -41.29 -8.32
C ALA A 46 17.35 -42.16 -7.55
N GLY A 47 16.40 -42.77 -8.27
CA GLY A 47 15.59 -43.84 -7.70
C GLY A 47 14.19 -43.99 -8.29
N ALA A 48 14.06 -44.46 -9.53
CA ALA A 48 13.00 -45.39 -9.96
C ALA A 48 13.29 -45.92 -11.37
N VAL A 49 13.56 -47.21 -11.47
CA VAL A 49 13.76 -47.98 -12.70
C VAL A 49 12.48 -48.75 -13.04
N ALA A 50 12.26 -48.94 -14.34
CA ALA A 50 11.34 -49.86 -15.03
C ALA A 50 9.89 -49.38 -15.27
N VAL A 51 9.54 -49.09 -16.53
CA VAL A 51 8.95 -50.04 -17.50
C VAL A 51 9.04 -49.40 -18.90
N ALA A 52 9.59 -50.15 -19.86
CA ALA A 52 9.68 -49.77 -21.26
C ALA A 52 8.36 -50.08 -21.99
N THR A 53 7.77 -49.07 -22.63
CA THR A 53 6.83 -49.24 -23.74
C THR A 53 7.06 -48.10 -24.74
N GLY A 54 7.16 -48.45 -26.01
CA GLY A 54 7.69 -47.60 -27.08
C GLY A 54 6.92 -46.30 -27.24
N VAL A 55 7.63 -45.18 -27.07
CA VAL A 55 7.18 -43.87 -27.51
C VAL A 55 7.87 -43.60 -28.85
N ALA A 56 7.09 -43.63 -29.92
CA ALA A 56 7.50 -43.09 -31.20
C ALA A 56 7.93 -41.64 -30.99
N VAL A 57 9.18 -41.34 -31.33
CA VAL A 57 9.73 -39.98 -31.32
C VAL A 57 9.08 -39.23 -32.48
N LEU A 58 7.90 -38.67 -32.23
CA LEU A 58 7.33 -37.61 -33.04
C LEU A 58 8.21 -36.38 -32.83
N GLN A 59 8.92 -36.00 -33.89
CA GLN A 59 9.65 -34.74 -33.95
C GLN A 59 8.67 -33.59 -33.64
N PRO A 60 8.98 -32.70 -32.68
CA PRO A 60 8.15 -31.54 -32.44
C PRO A 60 8.21 -30.62 -33.66
N SER A 61 7.07 -30.47 -34.33
CA SER A 61 6.84 -29.44 -35.33
C SER A 61 7.31 -28.09 -34.78
N HIS A 62 8.16 -27.41 -35.56
CA HIS A 62 8.85 -26.16 -35.21
C HIS A 62 7.95 -24.91 -35.29
N ASP A 63 6.63 -25.08 -35.24
CA ASP A 63 5.67 -23.99 -35.30
C ASP A 63 4.97 -23.86 -33.94
N GLU A 64 4.96 -22.62 -33.42
CA GLU A 64 4.52 -22.19 -32.08
C GLU A 64 5.51 -22.39 -30.94
N ARG A 65 6.67 -21.71 -31.06
CA ARG A 65 7.30 -21.16 -29.85
C ARG A 65 6.47 -19.96 -29.41
N PRO A 66 5.90 -19.93 -28.19
CA PRO A 66 5.28 -18.72 -27.67
C PRO A 66 6.37 -17.67 -27.45
N ASP A 67 6.61 -16.83 -28.45
CA ASP A 67 7.70 -15.84 -28.49
C ASP A 67 7.51 -14.65 -27.54
N LYS A 68 6.52 -14.69 -26.66
CA LYS A 68 6.34 -13.64 -25.65
C LYS A 68 6.66 -14.19 -24.27
N VAL A 69 7.96 -14.19 -23.96
CA VAL A 69 8.42 -14.26 -22.57
C VAL A 69 7.74 -13.12 -21.83
N VAL A 70 6.79 -13.45 -20.95
CA VAL A 70 6.12 -12.46 -20.11
C VAL A 70 7.19 -11.83 -19.23
N GLU A 71 7.49 -10.56 -19.50
CA GLU A 71 8.45 -9.82 -18.68
C GLU A 71 7.94 -9.80 -17.23
N PRO A 72 8.82 -10.04 -16.24
CA PRO A 72 8.44 -9.97 -14.84
C PRO A 72 7.84 -8.60 -14.53
N SER A 73 6.68 -8.57 -13.86
CA SER A 73 6.13 -7.31 -13.37
C SER A 73 7.17 -6.62 -12.50
N LYS A 74 7.43 -5.34 -12.77
CA LYS A 74 8.27 -4.48 -11.93
C LYS A 74 7.67 -4.26 -10.54
N TYR A 75 6.35 -4.42 -10.45
CA TYR A 75 5.55 -4.21 -9.25
C TYR A 75 4.79 -5.50 -8.89
N PRO A 76 5.48 -6.60 -8.56
CA PRO A 76 4.79 -7.79 -8.08
C PRO A 76 4.26 -7.51 -6.67
N ASP A 77 3.06 -8.01 -6.37
CA ASP A 77 2.50 -8.07 -5.03
C ASP A 77 2.47 -6.73 -4.29
N LEU A 78 2.03 -5.67 -4.99
CA LEU A 78 1.95 -4.30 -4.46
C LEU A 78 1.33 -4.22 -3.07
N LEU A 79 0.30 -5.04 -2.84
CA LEU A 79 -0.38 -5.16 -1.58
C LEU A 79 -0.56 -6.64 -1.26
N THR A 80 0.24 -7.15 -0.33
CA THR A 80 0.06 -8.48 0.24
C THR A 80 -0.77 -8.41 1.51
N GLU A 81 -1.69 -9.34 1.69
CA GLU A 81 -2.48 -9.43 2.91
C GLU A 81 -1.58 -9.85 4.10
N LYS A 82 -1.50 -8.98 5.11
CA LYS A 82 -0.69 -9.20 6.32
C LYS A 82 -1.53 -9.49 7.55
N ALA A 83 -2.79 -9.06 7.56
CA ALA A 83 -3.73 -9.39 8.61
C ALA A 83 -5.17 -9.29 8.13
N VAL A 84 -6.05 -10.04 8.79
CA VAL A 84 -7.50 -9.99 8.59
C VAL A 84 -8.21 -10.03 9.93
N PHE A 85 -9.36 -9.35 10.00
CA PHE A 85 -10.28 -9.52 11.12
C PHE A 85 -10.93 -10.90 11.02
N GLY A 86 -10.72 -11.75 12.02
CA GLY A 86 -11.45 -13.02 12.16
C GLY A 86 -12.80 -12.87 12.85
N TRP A 87 -13.03 -11.75 13.54
CA TRP A 87 -14.33 -11.38 14.10
C TRP A 87 -14.52 -9.87 14.08
N LEU A 88 -15.72 -9.43 13.75
CA LEU A 88 -16.17 -8.04 13.83
C LEU A 88 -17.57 -7.99 14.48
N PRO A 89 -17.94 -6.86 15.13
CA PRO A 89 -19.30 -6.66 15.62
C PRO A 89 -20.32 -6.77 14.48
N ALA A 90 -21.57 -7.11 14.82
CA ALA A 90 -22.64 -7.23 13.84
C ALA A 90 -22.81 -5.92 13.02
N GLY A 91 -22.96 -6.07 11.71
CA GLY A 91 -23.06 -4.94 10.76
C GLY A 91 -21.73 -4.28 10.38
N PHE A 92 -20.60 -4.72 10.94
CA PHE A 92 -19.28 -4.27 10.52
C PHE A 92 -18.66 -5.26 9.53
N VAL A 93 -18.07 -4.72 8.47
CA VAL A 93 -17.32 -5.47 7.46
C VAL A 93 -15.98 -4.79 7.22
N ARG A 94 -15.00 -5.53 6.68
CA ARG A 94 -13.76 -4.93 6.17
C ARG A 94 -14.12 -3.94 5.07
N THR A 95 -13.55 -2.75 5.10
CA THR A 95 -13.86 -1.66 4.15
C THR A 95 -12.66 -1.24 3.31
N ARG A 96 -11.44 -1.42 3.82
CA ARG A 96 -10.21 -1.04 3.14
C ARG A 96 -9.00 -1.79 3.67
N VAL A 97 -8.02 -2.05 2.79
CA VAL A 97 -6.66 -2.47 3.13
C VAL A 97 -5.69 -1.47 2.51
N THR A 98 -4.72 -0.98 3.29
CA THR A 98 -3.72 0.01 2.85
C THR A 98 -2.32 -0.47 3.21
N GLN A 99 -1.37 -0.30 2.30
CA GLN A 99 0.05 -0.35 2.60
C GLN A 99 0.67 1.01 2.27
N ASP A 100 1.30 1.62 3.27
CA ASP A 100 2.11 2.82 3.13
C ASP A 100 3.59 2.41 3.18
N GLY A 101 4.35 2.84 2.18
CA GLY A 101 5.79 2.66 2.00
C GLY A 101 6.60 3.92 2.27
N GLY A 102 5.97 5.02 2.70
CA GLY A 102 6.65 6.27 3.02
C GLY A 102 7.56 6.18 4.26
N SER A 103 7.90 7.34 4.82
CA SER A 103 8.83 7.45 5.97
C SER A 103 8.41 6.69 7.24
N ARG A 104 7.13 6.31 7.34
CA ARG A 104 6.57 5.50 8.42
C ARG A 104 5.77 4.35 7.81
N PRO A 105 6.46 3.31 7.31
CA PRO A 105 5.79 2.25 6.61
C PRO A 105 4.82 1.53 7.55
N ALA A 106 3.61 1.32 7.09
CA ALA A 106 2.54 0.72 7.88
C ALA A 106 1.58 -0.05 6.99
N TYR A 107 1.05 -1.15 7.53
CA TYR A 107 -0.05 -1.87 6.91
C TYR A 107 -1.31 -1.65 7.73
N THR A 108 -2.41 -1.27 7.10
CA THR A 108 -3.65 -0.92 7.78
C THR A 108 -4.82 -1.68 7.19
N VAL A 109 -5.69 -2.21 8.07
CA VAL A 109 -6.97 -2.82 7.72
C VAL A 109 -8.07 -2.03 8.40
N ASN A 110 -9.05 -1.56 7.64
CA ASN A 110 -10.19 -0.83 8.16
C ASN A 110 -11.47 -1.67 8.09
N ALA A 111 -12.36 -1.42 9.04
CA ALA A 111 -13.71 -1.95 9.05
C ALA A 111 -14.72 -0.88 9.50
N GLY A 112 -15.97 -1.04 9.06
CA GLY A 112 -17.04 -0.10 9.32
C GLY A 112 -18.40 -0.59 8.84
N ARG A 113 -19.44 0.20 9.10
CA ARG A 113 -20.81 -0.03 8.59
C ARG A 113 -20.93 0.48 7.16
N GLY A 114 -20.32 -0.23 6.21
CA GLY A 114 -20.39 0.07 4.78
C GLY A 114 -19.18 0.82 4.21
N PRO A 115 -19.15 1.03 2.88
CA PRO A 115 -18.02 1.61 2.16
C PRO A 115 -17.61 2.99 2.70
N GLY A 116 -16.30 3.25 2.79
CA GLY A 116 -15.74 4.51 3.26
C GLY A 116 -15.81 4.75 4.78
N ASN A 117 -16.53 3.92 5.54
CA ASN A 117 -16.56 4.00 6.99
C ASN A 117 -15.33 3.29 7.60
N LEU A 118 -14.52 4.04 8.36
CA LEU A 118 -13.26 3.59 8.96
C LEU A 118 -13.36 3.57 10.50
N SER A 119 -14.49 3.12 11.03
CA SER A 119 -14.78 3.09 12.47
C SER A 119 -13.83 2.21 13.27
N ILE A 120 -13.29 1.16 12.66
CA ILE A 120 -12.28 0.28 13.23
C ILE A 120 -11.06 0.33 12.32
N GLU A 121 -9.88 0.55 12.89
CA GLU A 121 -8.62 0.64 12.17
C GLU A 121 -7.58 -0.22 12.90
N LEU A 122 -7.06 -1.23 12.21
CA LEU A 122 -5.96 -2.07 12.66
C LEU A 122 -4.69 -1.67 11.89
N THR A 123 -3.68 -1.17 12.58
CA THR A 123 -2.38 -0.81 12.01
C THR A 123 -1.32 -1.79 12.50
N LEU A 124 -0.57 -2.40 11.57
CA LEU A 124 0.61 -3.20 11.87
C LEU A 124 1.86 -2.36 11.69
N LEU A 125 2.66 -2.29 12.75
CA LEU A 125 3.93 -1.59 12.72
C LEU A 125 5.07 -2.50 12.25
N PRO A 126 6.14 -1.94 11.65
CA PRO A 126 7.33 -2.69 11.30
C PRO A 126 7.97 -3.37 12.52
N PRO A 127 8.70 -4.48 12.34
CA PRO A 127 9.45 -5.11 13.42
C PRO A 127 10.41 -4.12 14.10
N GLY A 128 10.47 -4.17 15.43
CA GLY A 128 11.30 -3.29 16.25
C GLY A 128 10.69 -1.91 16.51
N VAL A 129 9.62 -1.51 15.81
CA VAL A 129 8.93 -0.24 16.03
C VAL A 129 7.85 -0.43 17.09
N LYS A 130 8.02 0.26 18.23
CA LYS A 130 6.99 0.34 19.27
C LYS A 130 6.05 1.52 18.98
N PRO A 131 4.72 1.37 19.15
CA PRO A 131 3.82 2.49 18.99
C PRO A 131 4.16 3.58 20.02
N GLY A 132 4.21 4.84 19.58
CA GLY A 132 4.38 5.99 20.48
C GLY A 132 3.21 6.12 21.45
N ILE A 133 3.38 6.85 22.55
CA ILE A 133 2.28 7.17 23.46
C ILE A 133 1.57 8.41 22.89
N PRO A 134 0.25 8.35 22.60
CA PRO A 134 -0.46 9.49 22.03
C PRO A 134 -0.45 10.67 23.00
N LEU A 135 -0.50 11.87 22.43
CA LEU A 135 -0.76 13.08 23.19
C LEU A 135 -2.27 13.22 23.40
N LEU A 136 -2.67 13.49 24.63
CA LEU A 136 -4.04 13.85 25.00
C LEU A 136 -4.32 15.31 24.61
N PRO A 137 -5.60 15.75 24.59
CA PRO A 137 -5.96 17.15 24.40
C PRO A 137 -5.13 18.09 25.30
N GLY A 138 -4.62 19.18 24.73
CA GLY A 138 -3.68 20.08 25.41
C GLY A 138 -2.22 19.61 25.43
N ALA A 139 -1.82 18.74 24.49
CA ALA A 139 -0.46 18.23 24.31
C ALA A 139 0.13 17.49 25.54
N ARG A 140 -0.73 17.04 26.46
CA ARG A 140 -0.29 16.23 27.60
C ARG A 140 0.09 14.85 27.13
N LYS A 141 1.22 14.31 27.59
CA LYS A 141 1.58 12.92 27.30
C LYS A 141 0.52 12.00 27.90
N GLY A 142 -0.03 11.09 27.08
CA GLY A 142 -0.84 10.00 27.58
C GLY A 142 -0.03 9.07 28.48
N HIS A 143 -0.70 8.08 29.05
CA HIS A 143 -0.05 7.00 29.79
C HIS A 143 -0.55 5.67 29.24
N LEU A 144 0.29 4.64 29.30
CA LEU A 144 -0.12 3.28 28.94
C LEU A 144 -0.75 2.61 30.15
N THR A 145 -2.01 2.23 30.04
CA THR A 145 -2.67 1.40 31.05
C THR A 145 -2.51 -0.06 30.67
N LYS A 146 -2.05 -0.92 31.58
CA LYS A 146 -1.96 -2.37 31.33
C LYS A 146 -3.36 -2.93 31.02
N ALA A 147 -3.43 -3.86 30.07
CA ALA A 147 -4.66 -4.54 29.70
C ALA A 147 -4.52 -6.07 29.86
N ALA A 148 -5.64 -6.79 29.69
CA ALA A 148 -5.61 -8.23 29.56
C ALA A 148 -4.79 -8.63 28.32
N PRO A 149 -3.93 -9.66 28.41
CA PRO A 149 -3.11 -10.09 27.29
C PRO A 149 -3.98 -10.56 26.11
N VAL A 150 -3.49 -10.39 24.89
CA VAL A 150 -4.11 -10.89 23.66
C VAL A 150 -3.36 -12.13 23.23
N ASN A 151 -4.02 -13.30 23.22
CA ASN A 151 -3.40 -14.57 22.83
C ASN A 151 -2.06 -14.82 23.57
N GLY A 152 -2.04 -14.53 24.88
CA GLY A 152 -0.86 -14.69 25.74
C GLY A 152 0.21 -13.59 25.64
N ARG A 153 0.00 -12.57 24.81
CA ARG A 153 0.96 -11.47 24.59
C ARG A 153 0.59 -10.20 25.34
N PRO A 154 1.59 -9.39 25.77
CA PRO A 154 1.33 -8.18 26.51
C PRO A 154 0.53 -7.17 25.69
N ALA A 155 -0.43 -6.54 26.35
CA ALA A 155 -1.33 -5.56 25.76
C ALA A 155 -1.55 -4.36 26.68
N TYR A 156 -1.85 -3.22 26.07
CA TYR A 156 -1.99 -1.94 26.75
C TYR A 156 -3.08 -1.09 26.08
N TRP A 157 -3.75 -0.29 26.89
CA TRP A 157 -4.57 0.82 26.43
C TRP A 157 -3.69 2.05 26.28
N SER A 158 -3.75 2.69 25.12
CA SER A 158 -3.30 4.07 24.94
C SER A 158 -4.40 5.05 25.30
N ILE A 159 -5.62 4.68 24.93
CA ILE A 159 -6.87 5.40 25.18
C ILE A 159 -7.87 4.33 25.62
N LYS A 160 -8.07 4.20 26.95
CA LYS A 160 -8.96 3.19 27.51
C LYS A 160 -10.42 3.63 27.31
N PRO A 161 -11.33 2.78 26.79
CA PRO A 161 -12.76 3.05 26.73
C PRO A 161 -13.31 3.83 27.93
N GLY A 162 -14.09 4.87 27.67
CA GLY A 162 -14.85 5.56 28.70
C GLY A 162 -15.89 4.64 29.34
N GLY A 163 -16.19 4.85 30.64
CA GLY A 163 -17.34 4.21 31.28
C GLY A 163 -18.67 4.83 30.82
N PRO A 164 -19.81 4.27 31.28
CA PRO A 164 -21.12 4.90 31.05
C PRO A 164 -21.10 6.39 31.45
N GLY A 165 -21.59 7.27 30.55
CA GLY A 165 -21.61 8.72 30.75
C GLY A 165 -20.31 9.46 30.43
N SER A 166 -19.28 8.78 29.94
CA SER A 166 -18.04 9.44 29.48
C SER A 166 -18.20 10.04 28.08
N ASP A 167 -17.73 11.27 27.89
CA ASP A 167 -17.63 11.93 26.57
C ASP A 167 -16.51 11.37 25.69
N GLN A 168 -15.77 10.38 26.18
CA GLN A 168 -14.65 9.81 25.44
C GLN A 168 -15.13 9.03 24.22
N VAL A 169 -14.70 9.47 23.03
CA VAL A 169 -15.30 9.06 21.76
C VAL A 169 -14.76 7.73 21.22
N GLY A 170 -13.58 7.31 21.66
CA GLY A 170 -12.92 6.15 21.10
C GLY A 170 -11.98 5.43 22.06
N ALA A 171 -11.49 4.30 21.57
CA ALA A 171 -10.53 3.44 22.22
C ALA A 171 -9.32 3.23 21.32
N GLU A 172 -8.13 3.24 21.92
CA GLU A 172 -6.89 2.88 21.24
C GLU A 172 -6.17 1.82 22.07
N PHE A 173 -5.97 0.67 21.45
CA PHE A 173 -5.49 -0.55 22.07
C PHE A 173 -4.28 -1.06 21.30
N ARG A 174 -3.25 -1.49 22.01
CA ARG A 174 -2.01 -1.98 21.40
C ARG A 174 -1.59 -3.29 22.04
N TRP A 175 -1.10 -4.22 21.23
CA TRP A 175 -0.54 -5.47 21.72
C TRP A 175 0.61 -5.94 20.85
N GLU A 176 1.50 -6.70 21.45
CA GLU A 176 2.56 -7.39 20.74
C GLU A 176 1.96 -8.64 20.08
N TYR A 177 2.00 -8.78 18.74
CA TYR A 177 1.45 -9.96 18.06
C TYR A 177 2.55 -10.98 17.68
N ARG A 178 3.81 -10.52 17.62
CA ARG A 178 5.03 -11.32 17.48
C ARG A 178 6.14 -10.64 18.29
N PRO A 179 7.21 -11.34 18.69
CA PRO A 179 8.34 -10.73 19.39
C PRO A 179 8.79 -9.43 18.72
N LYS A 180 8.79 -8.34 19.50
CA LYS A 180 9.16 -6.98 19.09
C LYS A 180 8.31 -6.40 17.95
N THR A 181 7.11 -6.91 17.72
CA THR A 181 6.23 -6.46 16.64
C THR A 181 4.83 -6.17 17.16
N TRP A 182 4.32 -4.98 16.85
CA TRP A 182 3.14 -4.42 17.51
C TRP A 182 2.00 -4.15 16.53
N ALA A 183 0.79 -4.41 17.00
CA ALA A 183 -0.46 -4.00 16.37
C ALA A 183 -1.09 -2.88 17.19
N LEU A 184 -1.72 -1.94 16.49
CA LEU A 184 -2.52 -0.86 17.04
C LEU A 184 -3.95 -1.01 16.51
N LEU A 185 -4.93 -1.00 17.40
CA LEU A 185 -6.34 -1.05 17.07
C LEU A 185 -7.00 0.20 17.61
N ALA A 186 -7.50 1.04 16.70
CA ALA A 186 -8.33 2.20 17.01
C ALA A 186 -9.80 1.86 16.73
N VAL A 187 -10.67 2.10 17.70
CA VAL A 187 -12.13 1.99 17.56
C VAL A 187 -12.74 3.36 17.83
N ARG A 188 -13.28 3.97 16.78
CA ARG A 188 -13.82 5.34 16.77
C ARG A 188 -15.35 5.40 16.93
N ASP A 189 -16.03 4.28 16.71
CA ASP A 189 -17.47 4.18 16.93
C ASP A 189 -17.76 3.98 18.43
N ARG A 190 -18.33 5.01 19.06
CA ARG A 190 -18.71 5.02 20.48
C ARG A 190 -19.57 3.83 20.89
N GLY A 191 -20.49 3.39 20.02
CA GLY A 191 -21.42 2.31 20.32
C GLY A 191 -20.76 0.95 20.53
N ILE A 192 -19.51 0.78 20.04
CA ILE A 192 -18.75 -0.47 20.16
C ILE A 192 -17.38 -0.30 20.84
N ALA A 193 -16.99 0.93 21.19
CA ALA A 193 -15.70 1.26 21.79
C ALA A 193 -15.62 0.89 23.29
N ASN A 194 -16.08 -0.30 23.68
CA ASN A 194 -15.94 -0.84 25.04
C ASN A 194 -14.80 -1.88 25.13
N ALA A 195 -14.28 -2.10 26.35
CA ALA A 195 -13.08 -2.91 26.55
C ALA A 195 -13.25 -4.36 26.08
N ALA A 196 -14.40 -4.98 26.35
CA ALA A 196 -14.68 -6.35 25.96
C ALA A 196 -14.72 -6.52 24.43
N THR A 197 -15.35 -5.58 23.73
CA THR A 197 -15.46 -5.60 22.27
C THR A 197 -14.11 -5.40 21.60
N VAL A 198 -13.34 -4.40 22.04
CA VAL A 198 -11.99 -4.13 21.51
C VAL A 198 -11.06 -5.33 21.74
N GLN A 199 -11.10 -5.95 22.93
CA GLN A 199 -10.32 -7.15 23.22
C GLN A 199 -10.71 -8.32 22.30
N ARG A 200 -12.02 -8.51 22.05
CA ARG A 200 -12.53 -9.56 21.16
C ARG A 200 -12.11 -9.35 19.71
N ILE A 201 -12.15 -8.12 19.21
CA ILE A 201 -11.62 -7.79 17.87
C ILE A 201 -10.13 -8.14 17.81
N ALA A 202 -9.34 -7.65 18.76
CA ALA A 202 -7.89 -7.87 18.81
C ALA A 202 -7.51 -9.36 18.86
N ALA A 203 -8.21 -10.14 19.69
CA ALA A 203 -8.01 -11.59 19.80
C ALA A 203 -8.39 -12.35 18.51
N GLY A 204 -9.39 -11.85 17.79
CA GLY A 204 -9.84 -12.42 16.51
C GLY A 204 -8.97 -12.07 15.31
N VAL A 205 -7.97 -11.18 15.43
CA VAL A 205 -7.10 -10.84 14.29
C VAL A 205 -6.23 -12.05 13.93
N ARG A 206 -6.26 -12.44 12.65
CA ARG A 206 -5.33 -13.42 12.08
C ARG A 206 -4.22 -12.66 11.36
N PHE A 207 -2.97 -12.99 11.68
CA PHE A 207 -1.78 -12.37 11.09
C PHE A 207 -1.10 -13.34 10.13
N GLY A 208 -0.58 -12.82 9.02
CA GLY A 208 -0.19 -13.62 7.87
C GLY A 208 -1.32 -13.66 6.83
N GLY A 209 -1.07 -14.34 5.72
CA GLY A 209 -1.93 -14.31 4.55
C GLY A 209 -1.08 -14.55 3.33
N GLY A 210 -0.08 -13.69 3.08
CA GLY A 210 0.89 -13.90 1.99
C GLY A 210 0.29 -13.79 0.59
N GLU A 211 -1.02 -13.88 0.47
CA GLU A 211 -1.78 -13.72 -0.75
C GLU A 211 -1.73 -12.26 -1.23
N PRO A 212 -1.35 -12.03 -2.49
CA PRO A 212 -1.51 -10.74 -3.13
C PRO A 212 -3.00 -10.36 -3.20
N LEU A 213 -3.31 -9.09 -2.91
CA LEU A 213 -4.66 -8.58 -3.12
C LEU A 213 -4.90 -8.38 -4.63
N ALA A 214 -6.10 -8.74 -5.06
CA ALA A 214 -6.57 -8.47 -6.41
C ALA A 214 -7.17 -7.05 -6.50
N PHE A 215 -7.02 -6.42 -7.67
CA PHE A 215 -7.46 -5.05 -7.93
C PHE A 215 -8.38 -4.99 -9.16
N PRO A 216 -9.37 -4.07 -9.18
CA PRO A 216 -10.35 -3.92 -10.25
C PRO A 216 -9.82 -3.19 -11.50
N VAL A 217 -8.51 -3.06 -11.62
CA VAL A 217 -7.88 -2.25 -12.67
C VAL A 217 -6.51 -2.79 -13.04
N ARG A 218 -6.18 -2.66 -14.32
CA ARG A 218 -4.83 -2.81 -14.86
C ARG A 218 -4.38 -1.47 -15.45
N VAL A 219 -3.17 -1.05 -15.15
CA VAL A 219 -2.53 0.15 -15.69
C VAL A 219 -1.24 -0.27 -16.36
N THR A 220 -1.05 0.09 -17.62
CA THR A 220 0.19 -0.15 -18.35
C THR A 220 0.91 1.15 -18.68
N GLY A 221 2.23 1.08 -18.90
CA GLY A 221 3.03 2.24 -19.28
C GLY A 221 3.08 3.29 -18.19
N VAL A 222 3.18 2.84 -16.93
CA VAL A 222 3.57 3.69 -15.80
C VAL A 222 5.02 4.10 -16.01
N PRO A 223 5.39 5.40 -15.86
CA PRO A 223 6.76 5.83 -16.09
C PRO A 223 7.79 5.06 -15.26
N ASP A 224 8.94 4.81 -15.86
CA ASP A 224 10.04 4.14 -15.18
C ASP A 224 10.59 4.95 -14.01
N GLY A 225 11.35 4.28 -13.13
CA GLY A 225 11.95 4.88 -11.94
C GLY A 225 11.01 5.37 -10.85
N LEU A 226 9.70 5.13 -10.95
CA LEU A 226 8.74 5.41 -9.87
C LEU A 226 8.65 4.24 -8.89
N GLU A 227 8.54 4.54 -7.60
CA GLU A 227 8.36 3.56 -6.53
C GLU A 227 6.96 3.68 -5.93
N VAL A 228 6.36 2.56 -5.50
CA VAL A 228 5.04 2.61 -4.84
C VAL A 228 5.20 3.11 -3.42
N GLY A 229 4.77 4.36 -3.20
CA GLY A 229 4.76 5.00 -1.89
C GLY A 229 3.53 4.63 -1.08
N ARG A 230 2.38 4.42 -1.71
CA ARG A 230 1.16 3.93 -1.03
C ARG A 230 0.27 3.19 -2.00
N VAL A 231 -0.38 2.14 -1.52
CA VAL A 231 -1.44 1.44 -2.23
C VAL A 231 -2.59 1.15 -1.28
N TRP A 232 -3.83 1.28 -1.75
CA TRP A 232 -4.97 0.74 -1.01
C TRP A 232 -6.02 0.14 -1.94
N ALA A 233 -6.71 -0.88 -1.42
CA ALA A 233 -7.85 -1.53 -2.05
C ALA A 233 -9.06 -1.42 -1.12
N GLY A 234 -10.21 -1.10 -1.70
CA GLY A 234 -11.50 -1.10 -0.99
C GLY A 234 -12.05 -2.51 -0.79
N ALA A 235 -13.21 -2.59 -0.16
CA ALA A 235 -14.00 -3.82 -0.16
C ALA A 235 -14.80 -4.00 -1.45
N GLY A 236 -15.13 -2.90 -2.12
CA GLY A 236 -15.68 -2.90 -3.46
C GLY A 236 -14.58 -2.69 -4.50
N PRO A 237 -14.95 -2.30 -5.73
CA PRO A 237 -14.00 -2.12 -6.81
C PRO A 237 -13.36 -0.71 -6.72
N GLU A 238 -12.80 -0.40 -5.55
CA GLU A 238 -11.99 0.79 -5.33
C GLU A 238 -10.50 0.44 -5.22
N ALA A 239 -9.66 1.23 -5.88
CA ALA A 239 -8.22 1.10 -5.77
C ALA A 239 -7.52 2.46 -5.88
N VAL A 240 -6.41 2.61 -5.17
CA VAL A 240 -5.50 3.75 -5.35
C VAL A 240 -4.07 3.27 -5.32
N PHE A 241 -3.28 3.81 -6.24
CA PHE A 241 -1.84 3.66 -6.32
C PHE A 241 -1.22 5.05 -6.26
N ALA A 242 -0.37 5.29 -5.28
CA ALA A 242 0.44 6.49 -5.17
C ALA A 242 1.89 6.09 -5.37
N LEU A 243 2.48 6.59 -6.45
CA LEU A 243 3.85 6.34 -6.86
C LEU A 243 4.67 7.62 -6.71
N GLY A 244 5.82 7.52 -6.07
CA GLY A 244 6.74 8.64 -5.85
C GLY A 244 8.05 8.45 -6.59
N GLY A 245 8.73 9.58 -6.85
CA GLY A 245 10.16 9.58 -7.11
C GLY A 245 10.96 9.79 -5.81
N PRO A 246 12.29 9.95 -5.90
CA PRO A 246 13.12 10.29 -4.73
C PRO A 246 12.81 11.68 -4.12
N GLY A 247 12.06 12.54 -4.81
CA GLY A 247 11.63 13.85 -4.34
C GLY A 247 10.45 13.80 -3.36
N LYS A 248 10.46 14.65 -2.32
CA LYS A 248 9.46 14.65 -1.24
C LYS A 248 8.06 15.15 -1.63
N ASP A 249 7.92 15.76 -2.81
CA ASP A 249 6.68 16.38 -3.30
C ASP A 249 6.24 15.85 -4.68
N ASP A 250 6.95 14.86 -5.20
CA ASP A 250 6.72 14.25 -6.51
C ASP A 250 5.83 13.02 -6.34
N GLU A 251 4.64 13.04 -6.92
CA GLU A 251 3.69 11.93 -6.80
C GLU A 251 2.88 11.78 -8.08
N LEU A 252 2.65 10.53 -8.46
CA LEU A 252 1.63 10.09 -9.39
C LEU A 252 0.62 9.26 -8.60
N MET A 253 -0.59 9.78 -8.45
CA MET A 253 -1.70 9.06 -7.86
C MET A 253 -2.67 8.62 -8.96
N ILE A 254 -2.94 7.32 -9.04
CA ILE A 254 -3.96 6.72 -9.90
C ILE A 254 -5.04 6.16 -8.98
N SER A 255 -6.29 6.50 -9.24
CA SER A 255 -7.45 6.10 -8.45
C SER A 255 -8.56 5.56 -9.34
N VAL A 256 -9.23 4.52 -8.86
CA VAL A 256 -10.41 3.92 -9.47
C VAL A 256 -11.46 3.77 -8.38
N SER A 257 -12.68 4.22 -8.67
CA SER A 257 -13.84 4.05 -7.79
C SER A 257 -15.10 3.82 -8.61
N PRO A 258 -16.17 3.22 -8.03
CA PRO A 258 -17.48 3.19 -8.68
C PRO A 258 -17.90 4.57 -9.17
N ALA A 259 -18.53 4.62 -10.34
CA ALA A 259 -19.04 5.85 -10.91
C ALA A 259 -20.02 6.53 -9.96
N SER A 260 -19.84 7.84 -9.73
CA SER A 260 -20.67 8.60 -8.80
C SER A 260 -21.13 9.91 -9.43
N GLU A 261 -22.45 10.06 -9.61
CA GLU A 261 -23.04 11.31 -10.09
C GLU A 261 -22.73 12.49 -9.16
N LEU A 262 -22.67 12.23 -7.84
CA LEU A 262 -22.30 13.24 -6.87
C LEU A 262 -20.88 13.76 -7.10
N VAL A 263 -19.92 12.86 -7.33
CA VAL A 263 -18.52 13.23 -7.60
C VAL A 263 -18.44 13.98 -8.92
N ARG A 264 -19.09 13.46 -9.98
CA ARG A 264 -19.17 14.11 -11.29
C ARG A 264 -19.71 15.54 -11.18
N ASN A 265 -20.85 15.74 -10.53
CA ASN A 265 -21.51 17.04 -10.39
C ASN A 265 -20.65 18.03 -9.58
N ARG A 266 -19.92 17.56 -8.56
CA ARG A 266 -18.98 18.39 -7.79
C ARG A 266 -17.76 18.80 -8.60
N SER A 267 -17.22 17.91 -9.43
CA SER A 267 -16.05 18.19 -10.26
C SER A 267 -16.36 19.13 -11.43
N LYS A 268 -17.61 19.22 -11.90
CA LYS A 268 -18.03 20.03 -13.06
C LYS A 268 -17.16 19.75 -14.29
N PRO A 269 -17.41 18.64 -15.03
CA PRO A 269 -16.64 18.27 -16.20
C PRO A 269 -16.46 19.45 -17.17
N ASN A 270 -15.23 19.68 -17.63
CA ASN A 270 -14.88 20.78 -18.53
C ASN A 270 -14.42 20.30 -19.91
N THR A 271 -14.38 18.99 -20.13
CA THR A 271 -13.98 18.37 -21.40
C THR A 271 -14.56 16.96 -21.53
N THR A 272 -14.21 16.27 -22.60
CA THR A 272 -14.48 14.85 -22.82
C THR A 272 -13.21 14.13 -23.25
N ILE A 273 -13.02 12.90 -22.78
CA ILE A 273 -11.93 12.01 -23.22
C ILE A 273 -12.54 10.70 -23.67
N ASP A 274 -12.29 10.33 -24.93
CA ASP A 274 -12.77 9.09 -25.54
C ASP A 274 -14.28 8.87 -25.35
N GLY A 275 -15.06 9.96 -25.47
CA GLY A 275 -16.52 9.97 -25.32
C GLY A 275 -17.04 10.10 -23.88
N HIS A 276 -16.17 10.05 -22.88
CA HIS A 276 -16.55 10.16 -21.48
C HIS A 276 -16.42 11.60 -20.96
N PRO A 277 -17.37 12.09 -20.13
CA PRO A 277 -17.21 13.36 -19.43
C PRO A 277 -15.92 13.35 -18.60
N ALA A 278 -15.17 14.44 -18.63
CA ALA A 278 -13.91 14.54 -17.91
C ALA A 278 -13.68 15.94 -17.31
N TYR A 279 -12.91 15.96 -16.23
CA TYR A 279 -12.38 17.17 -15.60
C TYR A 279 -10.85 17.14 -15.70
N ASP A 280 -10.27 18.13 -16.38
CA ASP A 280 -8.82 18.30 -16.53
C ASP A 280 -8.40 19.70 -16.07
N THR A 281 -7.54 19.78 -15.05
CA THR A 281 -7.03 21.07 -14.54
C THR A 281 -6.07 21.76 -15.51
N GLY A 282 -5.60 21.07 -16.56
CA GLY A 282 -4.81 21.65 -17.64
C GLY A 282 -5.64 22.45 -18.65
N LEU A 283 -6.97 22.46 -18.52
CA LEU A 283 -7.89 23.21 -19.39
C LEU A 283 -8.63 24.30 -18.58
N PRO A 284 -9.15 25.35 -19.24
CA PRO A 284 -9.99 26.33 -18.58
C PRO A 284 -11.16 25.67 -17.83
N HIS A 285 -11.40 26.05 -16.58
CA HIS A 285 -12.54 25.56 -15.82
C HIS A 285 -13.16 26.62 -14.90
N PRO A 286 -14.49 26.64 -14.75
CA PRO A 286 -15.20 27.51 -13.80
C PRO A 286 -15.26 26.92 -12.39
N GLY A 287 -14.71 25.71 -12.19
CA GLY A 287 -14.69 25.02 -10.91
C GLY A 287 -13.72 25.66 -9.90
N PRO A 288 -13.86 25.35 -8.60
CA PRO A 288 -12.89 25.79 -7.60
C PRO A 288 -11.48 25.33 -8.00
N THR A 289 -10.46 26.12 -7.68
CA THR A 289 -9.06 25.70 -7.77
C THR A 289 -8.83 24.57 -6.77
N ILE A 290 -9.13 23.33 -7.18
CA ILE A 290 -8.96 22.14 -6.36
C ILE A 290 -7.45 21.92 -6.20
N GLY A 291 -6.95 22.10 -4.97
CA GLY A 291 -5.54 22.02 -4.64
C GLY A 291 -4.85 23.37 -4.83
N ARG A 292 -4.23 23.90 -3.77
CA ARG A 292 -3.48 25.16 -3.78
C ARG A 292 -2.15 25.09 -4.55
N VAL A 293 -1.97 24.07 -5.40
CA VAL A 293 -0.75 23.93 -6.20
C VAL A 293 -0.98 24.66 -7.52
N PRO A 294 -0.07 25.56 -7.93
CA PRO A 294 -0.16 26.17 -9.25
C PRO A 294 -0.32 25.09 -10.33
N ALA A 295 -1.24 25.28 -11.28
CA ALA A 295 -1.48 24.33 -12.36
C ALA A 295 -0.21 23.98 -13.16
N SER A 296 0.81 24.84 -13.13
CA SER A 296 2.13 24.58 -13.72
C SER A 296 2.93 23.47 -13.02
N LYS A 297 2.51 22.99 -11.85
CA LYS A 297 3.24 21.99 -11.06
C LYS A 297 2.45 20.72 -10.76
N ALA A 298 1.14 20.72 -11.05
CA ALA A 298 0.26 19.59 -10.82
C ALA A 298 -0.83 19.54 -11.88
N ARG A 299 -1.19 18.33 -12.30
CA ARG A 299 -2.28 18.09 -13.23
C ARG A 299 -3.18 16.98 -12.70
N ILE A 300 -4.47 17.29 -12.61
CA ILE A 300 -5.51 16.36 -12.19
C ILE A 300 -6.41 16.10 -13.38
N LEU A 301 -6.50 14.84 -13.76
CA LEU A 301 -7.48 14.34 -14.71
C LEU A 301 -8.46 13.42 -13.98
N ARG A 302 -9.77 13.63 -14.18
CA ARG A 302 -10.82 12.71 -13.77
C ARG A 302 -11.68 12.39 -14.98
N VAL A 303 -11.89 11.12 -15.28
CA VAL A 303 -12.77 10.66 -16.36
C VAL A 303 -13.89 9.85 -15.73
N PHE A 304 -15.13 10.21 -16.05
CA PHE A 304 -16.32 9.72 -15.35
C PHE A 304 -17.05 8.63 -16.12
N GLY A 305 -17.53 7.60 -15.41
CA GLY A 305 -18.41 6.57 -15.95
C GLY A 305 -17.76 5.62 -16.98
N VAL A 306 -16.44 5.45 -16.96
CA VAL A 306 -15.71 4.51 -17.82
C VAL A 306 -16.02 3.09 -17.36
N HIS A 307 -16.87 2.38 -18.11
CA HIS A 307 -17.35 1.04 -17.73
C HIS A 307 -17.92 0.95 -16.30
N GLY A 308 -18.60 2.00 -15.84
CA GLY A 308 -19.13 2.08 -14.47
C GLY A 308 -18.14 2.55 -13.41
N PHE A 309 -16.98 3.07 -13.82
CA PHE A 309 -15.94 3.60 -12.93
C PHE A 309 -15.64 5.08 -13.18
N ASP A 310 -15.28 5.77 -12.11
CA ASP A 310 -14.57 7.04 -12.19
C ASP A 310 -13.08 6.77 -12.03
N ILE A 311 -12.28 7.25 -12.97
CA ILE A 311 -10.83 7.11 -12.99
C ILE A 311 -10.20 8.47 -12.74
N GLY A 312 -9.36 8.58 -11.71
CA GLY A 312 -8.62 9.79 -11.39
C GLY A 312 -7.11 9.59 -11.52
N ILE A 313 -6.43 10.53 -12.17
CA ILE A 313 -4.97 10.61 -12.27
C ILE A 313 -4.55 11.99 -11.78
N ASP A 314 -3.76 12.05 -10.71
CA ASP A 314 -3.14 13.26 -10.18
C ASP A 314 -1.62 13.09 -10.29
N ALA A 315 -0.96 13.99 -11.01
CA ALA A 315 0.47 13.93 -11.21
C ALA A 315 1.09 15.30 -10.93
N ARG A 316 2.21 15.31 -10.22
CA ARG A 316 2.97 16.52 -9.89
C ARG A 316 4.47 16.31 -10.02
N GLY A 317 5.18 17.39 -10.29
CA GLY A 317 6.65 17.40 -10.36
C GLY A 317 7.22 16.40 -11.37
N GLU A 318 8.21 15.61 -10.95
CA GLU A 318 8.93 14.69 -11.84
C GLU A 318 8.04 13.65 -12.56
N PRO A 319 7.13 12.93 -11.87
CA PRO A 319 6.17 12.04 -12.52
C PRO A 319 5.37 12.71 -13.64
N LEU A 320 4.89 13.95 -13.44
CA LEU A 320 4.14 14.68 -14.46
C LEU A 320 5.01 14.95 -15.70
N ARG A 321 6.25 15.43 -15.51
CA ARG A 321 7.20 15.67 -16.60
C ARG A 321 7.47 14.40 -17.42
N ARG A 322 7.60 13.25 -16.75
CA ARG A 322 7.77 11.95 -17.45
C ARG A 322 6.52 11.55 -18.22
N LEU A 323 5.34 11.81 -17.66
CA LEU A 323 4.08 11.54 -18.34
C LEU A 323 3.92 12.38 -19.60
N GLU A 324 4.32 13.66 -19.58
CA GLU A 324 4.24 14.56 -20.74
C GLU A 324 4.94 13.98 -21.98
N ALA A 325 6.08 13.31 -21.81
CA ALA A 325 6.78 12.62 -22.90
C ALA A 325 5.99 11.46 -23.54
N SER A 326 4.93 10.97 -22.88
CA SER A 326 4.10 9.84 -23.30
C SER A 326 2.61 10.20 -23.49
N GLY A 327 2.31 11.49 -23.72
CA GLY A 327 0.95 12.01 -23.91
C GLY A 327 0.28 12.56 -22.64
N GLY A 328 1.06 12.80 -21.58
CA GLY A 328 0.59 13.37 -20.32
C GLY A 328 -0.35 12.43 -19.54
N VAL A 329 -1.14 13.02 -18.64
CA VAL A 329 -2.15 12.30 -17.85
C VAL A 329 -3.22 11.63 -18.73
N THR A 330 -3.56 12.22 -19.88
CA THR A 330 -4.48 11.62 -20.87
C THR A 330 -3.88 10.39 -21.54
N GLY A 331 -2.59 10.44 -21.88
CA GLY A 331 -1.87 9.28 -22.42
C GLY A 331 -1.84 8.11 -21.44
N LEU A 332 -1.65 8.38 -20.15
CA LEU A 332 -1.74 7.35 -19.10
C LEU A 332 -3.17 6.82 -18.94
N PHE A 333 -4.19 7.69 -18.95
CA PHE A 333 -5.59 7.28 -18.85
C PHE A 333 -5.96 6.22 -19.90
N ARG A 334 -5.54 6.40 -21.16
CA ARG A 334 -5.78 5.44 -22.25
C ARG A 334 -5.12 4.07 -22.04
N ARG A 335 -4.21 3.97 -21.07
CA ARG A 335 -3.54 2.73 -20.66
C ARG A 335 -4.10 2.16 -19.36
N VAL A 336 -5.18 2.74 -18.84
CA VAL A 336 -5.95 2.23 -17.70
C VAL A 336 -7.10 1.37 -18.23
N THR A 337 -7.16 0.12 -17.80
CA THR A 337 -8.21 -0.84 -18.15
C THR A 337 -8.94 -1.27 -16.88
N PRO A 338 -10.16 -0.77 -16.62
CA PRO A 338 -11.03 -1.34 -15.60
C PRO A 338 -11.35 -2.81 -15.90
N LEU A 339 -11.39 -3.64 -14.88
CA LEU A 339 -11.64 -5.09 -14.98
C LEU A 339 -13.07 -5.47 -14.55
N GLY A 340 -13.94 -4.49 -14.35
CA GLY A 340 -15.31 -4.70 -13.89
C GLY A 340 -15.45 -4.78 -12.37
N THR A 341 -16.69 -4.98 -11.92
CA THR A 341 -17.05 -5.04 -10.50
C THR A 341 -16.95 -6.44 -9.90
N ASP A 342 -16.78 -7.47 -10.73
CA ASP A 342 -16.68 -8.86 -10.32
C ASP A 342 -15.26 -9.20 -9.86
N PRO A 343 -15.05 -9.55 -8.57
CA PRO A 343 -13.74 -9.86 -8.02
C PRO A 343 -13.00 -11.01 -8.72
N GLU A 344 -13.71 -11.94 -9.36
CA GLU A 344 -13.07 -13.06 -10.09
C GLU A 344 -12.27 -12.59 -11.31
N ASN A 345 -12.55 -11.38 -11.82
CA ASN A 345 -11.84 -10.79 -12.96
C ASN A 345 -10.68 -9.87 -12.53
N TRP A 346 -10.48 -9.66 -11.23
CA TRP A 346 -9.47 -8.73 -10.73
C TRP A 346 -8.05 -9.29 -10.84
N THR A 347 -7.05 -8.40 -10.86
CA THR A 347 -5.64 -8.77 -11.06
C THR A 347 -4.79 -8.51 -9.81
N ALA A 348 -3.90 -9.43 -9.48
CA ALA A 348 -2.84 -9.22 -8.49
C ALA A 348 -1.66 -8.39 -9.02
N THR A 349 -1.61 -8.14 -10.33
CA THR A 349 -0.57 -7.33 -11.00
C THR A 349 -1.19 -6.11 -11.69
N PRO A 350 -1.64 -5.10 -10.93
CA PRO A 350 -2.37 -3.98 -11.49
C PRO A 350 -1.49 -2.95 -12.18
N LEU A 351 -0.17 -2.91 -11.94
CA LEU A 351 0.75 -1.95 -12.56
C LEU A 351 1.78 -2.69 -13.42
N ARG A 352 1.96 -2.24 -14.66
CA ARG A 352 2.97 -2.72 -15.61
C ARG A 352 3.59 -1.56 -16.39
#